data_AF-A0A4R4SPT9-F1
#
_entry.id   AF-A0A4R4SPT9-F1
#
_cell.length_a   1.000
_cell.length_b   1.000
_cell.length_c   1.000
_cell.angle_alpha   90.00
_cell.angle_beta   90.00
_cell.angle_gamma   90.00
#
_symmetry.space_group_name_H-M   'P 1'
#
loop_
_entity.id
_entity.type
_entity.pdbx_description
1 polymer ?
#
loop_
_entity_poly.entity_id
_entity_poly.type
_entity_poly.pdbx_seq_one_letter_code
_entity_poly.pdbx_strand_id
1 'polypeptide(L)'
;MTAEAERLRATVARAPWFSRATLDPASLRPLDELRAGPTTVTWATVEGARDRTAVLVLAEDDAALLAAALALTARPAWTTAQGGTVRWHGPPLTDARPGPQLTATATNAVARVTAGRPPAEEDLVLKVYRVLGDGRGEVALLGRLGGRAAPLPEAVGHLEYVAPGGRPRGCLALLTRTAPGVPLDVPLRAALHAHWSADPADRRRPAPVDP
;
A
#
# COMPACT_ATOMS: atom_id res chain seq x y z
N MET A 1 14.19 28.51 3.17
CA MET A 1 13.39 27.28 3.31
C MET A 1 12.10 27.49 2.54
N THR A 2 11.66 26.55 1.70
CA THR A 2 10.46 26.76 0.86
C THR A 2 9.19 26.43 1.64
N ALA A 3 8.07 27.13 1.37
CA ALA A 3 6.77 26.89 2.01
C ALA A 3 6.30 25.43 1.87
N GLU A 4 6.69 24.76 0.78
CA GLU A 4 6.43 23.36 0.54
C GLU A 4 7.18 22.43 1.51
N ALA A 5 8.47 22.70 1.78
CA ALA A 5 9.24 21.92 2.73
C ALA A 5 8.69 22.06 4.15
N GLU A 6 8.19 23.24 4.51
CA GLU A 6 7.51 23.49 5.79
C GLU A 6 6.19 22.72 5.89
N ARG A 7 5.38 22.72 4.83
CA ARG A 7 4.15 21.92 4.75
C ARG A 7 4.43 20.43 4.96
N LEU A 8 5.43 19.88 4.27
CA LEU A 8 5.80 18.46 4.39
C LEU A 8 6.26 18.11 5.80
N ARG A 9 7.09 18.96 6.40
CA ARG A 9 7.52 18.78 7.79
C ARG A 9 6.36 18.86 8.77
N ALA A 10 5.40 19.75 8.57
CA ALA A 10 4.20 19.83 9.39
C ALA A 10 3.32 18.57 9.26
N THR A 11 3.16 18.04 8.05
CA THR A 11 2.46 16.77 7.82
C THR A 11 3.14 15.62 8.55
N VAL A 12 4.46 15.47 8.39
CA VAL A 12 5.23 14.42 9.07
C VAL A 12 5.29 14.61 10.59
N ALA A 13 5.29 15.85 11.07
CA ALA A 13 5.26 16.14 12.50
C ALA A 13 3.97 15.61 13.15
N ARG A 14 2.84 15.69 12.44
CA ARG A 14 1.53 15.20 12.89
C ARG A 14 1.31 13.70 12.62
N ALA A 15 2.19 13.06 11.86
CA ALA A 15 2.09 11.65 11.53
C ALA A 15 2.55 10.76 12.71
N PRO A 16 1.64 10.08 13.43
CA PRO A 16 2.02 9.21 14.55
C PRO A 16 2.82 7.98 14.10
N TRP A 17 2.70 7.63 12.81
CA TRP A 17 3.34 6.49 12.19
C TRP A 17 4.80 6.75 11.77
N PHE A 18 5.24 8.01 11.70
CA PHE A 18 6.58 8.36 11.23
C PHE A 18 7.64 8.04 12.29
N SER A 19 8.55 7.13 11.95
CA SER A 19 9.65 6.70 12.83
C SER A 19 10.80 7.70 12.82
N ARG A 20 10.81 8.60 13.81
CA ARG A 20 11.91 9.55 14.05
C ARG A 20 13.21 8.88 14.53
N ALA A 21 13.12 7.63 14.98
CA ALA A 21 14.29 6.84 15.36
C ALA A 21 15.08 6.35 14.14
N THR A 22 14.45 6.25 12.96
CA THR A 22 15.05 5.63 11.77
C THR A 22 15.07 6.52 10.55
N LEU A 23 14.31 7.62 10.53
CA LEU A 23 14.19 8.56 9.41
C LEU A 23 14.42 10.00 9.91
N ASP A 24 15.21 10.77 9.17
CA ASP A 24 15.49 12.17 9.49
C ASP A 24 14.44 13.11 8.87
N PRO A 25 13.53 13.73 9.64
CA PRO A 25 12.55 14.67 9.10
C PRO A 25 13.18 15.94 8.52
N ALA A 26 14.40 16.33 8.92
CA ALA A 26 15.06 17.51 8.38
C ALA A 26 15.51 17.32 6.93
N SER A 27 15.82 16.09 6.54
CA SER A 27 16.25 15.71 5.20
C SER A 27 15.10 15.61 4.18
N LEU A 28 13.83 15.79 4.60
CA LEU A 28 12.66 15.68 3.72
C LEU A 28 12.80 16.59 2.49
N ARG A 29 12.63 16.01 1.30
CA ARG A 29 12.58 16.74 0.02
C ARG A 29 11.36 16.29 -0.79
N PRO A 30 10.58 17.21 -1.36
CA PRO A 30 9.52 16.84 -2.30
C PRO A 30 10.13 16.11 -3.50
N LEU A 31 9.47 15.03 -3.92
CA LEU A 31 9.82 14.26 -5.11
C LEU A 31 8.82 14.53 -6.23
N ASP A 32 7.52 14.47 -5.91
CA ASP A 32 6.45 14.60 -6.89
C ASP A 32 5.09 14.78 -6.19
N GLU A 33 4.05 15.14 -6.94
CA GLU A 33 2.68 15.25 -6.43
C GLU A 33 1.62 14.89 -7.47
N LEU A 34 0.46 14.46 -6.98
CA LEU A 34 -0.71 14.14 -7.79
C LEU A 34 -1.98 14.55 -7.07
N ARG A 35 -2.86 15.26 -7.79
CA ARG A 35 -4.22 15.52 -7.33
C ARG A 35 -5.13 14.36 -7.75
N ALA A 36 -5.72 13.68 -6.76
CA ALA A 36 -6.68 12.60 -6.93
C ALA A 36 -8.00 13.00 -6.27
N GLY A 37 -8.94 13.52 -7.08
CA GLY A 37 -10.17 14.12 -6.57
C GLY A 37 -9.87 15.39 -5.74
N PRO A 38 -10.40 15.51 -4.51
CA PRO A 38 -10.13 16.66 -3.65
C PRO A 38 -8.77 16.59 -2.94
N THR A 39 -8.11 15.43 -2.96
CA THR A 39 -6.88 15.20 -2.18
C THR A 39 -5.64 15.35 -3.05
N THR A 40 -4.59 15.93 -2.48
CA THR A 40 -3.23 15.90 -3.04
C THR A 40 -2.42 14.81 -2.33
N VAL A 41 -1.88 13.89 -3.11
CA VAL A 41 -0.88 12.92 -2.66
C VAL A 41 0.49 13.47 -3.02
N THR A 42 1.38 13.56 -2.05
CA THR A 42 2.76 14.00 -2.24
C THR A 42 3.72 12.85 -1.96
N TRP A 43 4.67 12.64 -2.88
CA TRP A 43 5.81 11.78 -2.64
C TRP A 43 6.99 12.63 -2.18
N ALA A 44 7.68 12.21 -1.13
CA ALA A 44 8.85 12.90 -0.63
C ALA A 44 9.98 11.91 -0.35
N THR A 45 11.22 12.28 -0.66
CA THR A 45 12.38 11.51 -0.21
C THR A 45 12.77 11.92 1.20
N VAL A 46 13.21 10.94 1.98
CA VAL A 46 13.73 11.13 3.33
C VAL A 46 14.93 10.22 3.53
N GLU A 47 15.94 10.71 4.23
CA GLU A 47 17.14 9.95 4.56
C GLU A 47 16.81 9.09 5.78
N GLY A 48 17.15 7.82 5.69
CA GLY A 48 17.09 6.87 6.78
C GLY A 48 18.48 6.47 7.24
N ALA A 49 18.53 5.71 8.32
CA ALA A 49 19.78 5.15 8.84
C ALA A 49 20.56 4.38 7.75
N ARG A 50 21.90 4.48 7.80
CA ARG A 50 22.83 3.80 6.87
C ARG A 50 22.69 4.24 5.41
N ASP A 51 22.52 5.55 5.18
CA ASP A 51 22.47 6.17 3.86
C ASP A 51 21.37 5.62 2.93
N ARG A 52 20.30 5.06 3.51
CA ARG A 52 19.16 4.56 2.75
C ARG A 52 18.13 5.66 2.57
N THR A 53 17.89 6.09 1.34
CA THR A 53 16.78 7.00 1.03
C THR A 53 15.47 6.22 0.93
N ALA A 54 14.47 6.61 1.72
CA ALA A 54 13.10 6.13 1.62
C ALA A 54 12.23 7.12 0.84
N VAL A 55 11.16 6.65 0.21
CA VAL A 55 10.14 7.50 -0.41
C VAL A 55 8.88 7.42 0.44
N LEU A 56 8.47 8.53 1.03
CA LEU A 56 7.21 8.64 1.76
C LEU A 56 6.05 8.95 0.81
N VAL A 57 4.86 8.49 1.18
CA VAL A 57 3.60 8.87 0.56
C VAL A 57 2.79 9.63 1.61
N LEU A 58 2.46 10.87 1.29
CA LEU A 58 1.88 11.82 2.23
C LEU A 58 0.56 12.36 1.69
N ALA A 59 -0.42 12.49 2.58
CA ALA A 59 -1.65 13.23 2.40
C ALA A 59 -1.92 14.02 3.69
N GLU A 60 -3.07 14.71 3.78
CA GLU A 60 -3.46 15.43 4.99
C GLU A 60 -3.60 14.50 6.21
N ASP A 61 -4.28 13.38 6.01
CA ASP A 61 -4.46 12.30 6.99
C ASP A 61 -4.62 10.94 6.26
N ASP A 62 -4.88 9.88 7.04
CA ASP A 62 -5.07 8.54 6.49
C ASP A 62 -6.35 8.42 5.65
N ALA A 63 -7.43 9.09 6.04
CA ALA A 63 -8.70 9.03 5.33
C ALA A 63 -8.56 9.66 3.93
N ALA A 64 -7.88 10.80 3.84
CA ALA A 64 -7.53 11.45 2.58
C ALA A 64 -6.61 10.55 1.73
N LEU A 65 -5.60 9.92 2.33
CA LEU A 65 -4.71 9.01 1.62
C LEU A 65 -5.46 7.80 1.04
N LEU A 66 -6.36 7.21 1.82
CA LEU A 66 -7.20 6.08 1.41
C LEU A 66 -8.16 6.47 0.28
N ALA A 67 -8.85 7.61 0.41
CA ALA A 67 -9.76 8.13 -0.60
C ALA A 67 -9.03 8.44 -1.92
N ALA A 68 -7.86 9.07 -1.84
CA ALA A 68 -7.02 9.34 -3.00
C ALA A 68 -6.59 8.05 -3.70
N ALA A 69 -6.07 7.07 -2.97
CA ALA A 69 -5.66 5.79 -3.54
C ALA A 69 -6.84 5.08 -4.21
N LEU A 70 -8.03 5.07 -3.60
CA LEU A 70 -9.21 4.48 -4.21
C LEU A 70 -9.60 5.19 -5.52
N ALA A 71 -9.60 6.53 -5.55
CA ALA A 71 -9.90 7.30 -6.75
C ALA A 71 -8.94 6.97 -7.92
N LEU A 72 -7.68 6.67 -7.62
CA LEU A 72 -6.68 6.32 -8.63
C LEU A 72 -6.97 4.97 -9.32
N THR A 73 -7.78 4.10 -8.72
CA THR A 73 -8.18 2.80 -9.31
C THR A 73 -9.26 2.91 -10.40
N ALA A 74 -9.84 4.09 -10.61
CA ALA A 74 -10.88 4.30 -11.61
C ALA A 74 -10.36 4.25 -13.07
N ARG A 75 -9.04 4.35 -13.28
CA ARG A 75 -8.43 4.25 -14.62
C ARG A 75 -7.00 3.69 -14.56
N PRO A 76 -6.45 3.19 -15.68
CA PRO A 76 -5.18 2.46 -15.67
C PRO A 76 -3.95 3.28 -15.27
N ALA A 77 -3.93 4.59 -15.54
CA ALA A 77 -2.76 5.41 -15.29
C ALA A 77 -3.08 6.88 -15.01
N TRP A 78 -2.19 7.51 -14.24
CA TRP A 78 -2.23 8.92 -13.87
C TRP A 78 -0.83 9.52 -13.98
N THR A 79 -0.73 10.67 -14.64
CA THR A 79 0.51 11.44 -14.70
C THR A 79 0.57 12.38 -13.51
N THR A 80 1.71 12.40 -12.83
CA THR A 80 1.99 13.29 -11.70
C THR A 80 2.55 14.65 -12.20
N ALA A 81 2.65 15.64 -11.31
CA ALA A 81 3.07 16.99 -11.67
C ALA A 81 4.49 17.06 -12.25
N GLN A 82 5.40 16.20 -11.77
CA GLN A 82 6.80 16.17 -12.22
C GLN A 82 7.06 15.09 -13.29
N GLY A 83 6.01 14.55 -13.93
CA GLY A 83 6.13 13.59 -15.03
C GLY A 83 6.41 12.15 -14.61
N GLY A 84 6.26 11.82 -13.32
CA GLY A 84 6.08 10.45 -12.85
C GLY A 84 4.73 9.87 -13.26
N THR A 85 4.46 8.63 -12.85
CA THR A 85 3.21 7.94 -13.17
C THR A 85 2.75 7.06 -12.01
N VAL A 86 1.45 7.10 -11.71
CA VAL A 86 0.79 6.07 -10.89
C VAL A 86 0.00 5.16 -11.82
N ARG A 87 0.19 3.84 -11.69
CA ARG A 87 -0.45 2.83 -12.54
C ARG A 87 -1.31 1.89 -11.72
N TRP A 88 -2.53 1.67 -12.17
CA TRP A 88 -3.44 0.66 -11.63
C TRP A 88 -3.34 -0.63 -12.43
N HIS A 89 -3.14 -1.73 -11.71
CA HIS A 89 -3.06 -3.08 -12.23
C HIS A 89 -4.26 -3.89 -11.70
N GLY A 90 -5.40 -3.77 -12.37
CA GLY A 90 -6.64 -4.45 -12.03
C GLY A 90 -7.80 -3.95 -12.90
N PRO A 91 -9.02 -4.49 -12.73
CA PRO A 91 -10.21 -3.94 -13.37
C PRO A 91 -10.48 -2.52 -12.85
N PRO A 92 -10.92 -1.55 -13.70
CA PRO A 92 -11.29 -0.22 -13.24
C PRO A 92 -12.42 -0.27 -12.20
N LEU A 93 -12.27 0.48 -11.10
CA LEU A 93 -13.25 0.53 -10.02
C LEU A 93 -13.90 1.93 -9.92
N THR A 94 -14.77 2.24 -10.89
CA THR A 94 -15.37 3.58 -11.02
C THR A 94 -16.44 3.89 -9.98
N ASP A 95 -17.10 2.87 -9.44
CA ASP A 95 -18.21 3.01 -8.48
C ASP A 95 -17.81 2.61 -7.05
N ALA A 96 -16.52 2.39 -6.80
CA ALA A 96 -16.03 1.96 -5.49
C ALA A 96 -16.07 3.09 -4.46
N ARG A 97 -16.43 2.75 -3.22
CA ARG A 97 -16.64 3.70 -2.12
C ARG A 97 -15.79 3.30 -0.92
N PRO A 98 -15.14 4.27 -0.25
CA PRO A 98 -14.43 3.98 0.98
C PRO A 98 -15.45 3.64 2.08
N GLY A 99 -15.19 2.54 2.77
CA GLY A 99 -15.86 2.17 4.02
C GLY A 99 -15.06 2.64 5.24
N PRO A 100 -15.31 2.05 6.43
CA PRO A 100 -14.58 2.42 7.64
C PRO A 100 -13.07 2.17 7.50
N GLN A 101 -12.28 3.11 8.03
CA GLN A 101 -10.86 2.90 8.28
C GLN A 101 -10.70 1.76 9.31
N LEU A 102 -9.76 0.89 9.03
CA LEU A 102 -9.38 -0.25 9.88
C LEU A 102 -8.11 0.09 10.65
N THR A 103 -7.62 -0.86 11.46
CA THR A 103 -6.38 -0.70 12.21
C THR A 103 -5.23 -0.30 11.28
N ALA A 104 -4.72 0.91 11.47
CA ALA A 104 -3.53 1.40 10.79
C ALA A 104 -2.28 0.80 11.45
N THR A 105 -1.30 0.44 10.62
CA THR A 105 0.06 0.10 11.10
C THR A 105 0.96 1.33 10.97
N ALA A 106 2.19 1.30 11.48
CA ALA A 106 3.14 2.38 11.23
C ALA A 106 3.50 2.56 9.74
N THR A 107 3.31 1.52 8.91
CA THR A 107 3.70 1.56 7.51
C THR A 107 2.53 1.66 6.55
N ASN A 108 1.30 1.39 6.99
CA ASN A 108 0.13 1.31 6.12
C ASN A 108 -1.13 1.94 6.72
N ALA A 109 -1.89 2.64 5.88
CA ALA A 109 -3.29 2.97 6.13
C ALA A 109 -4.16 1.86 5.53
N VAL A 110 -5.24 1.48 6.21
CA VAL A 110 -6.09 0.35 5.78
C VAL A 110 -7.57 0.72 5.91
N ALA A 111 -8.39 0.40 4.93
CA ALA A 111 -9.85 0.58 5.01
C ALA A 111 -10.61 -0.54 4.31
N ARG A 112 -11.89 -0.69 4.68
CA ARG A 112 -12.86 -1.42 3.86
C ARG A 112 -13.19 -0.60 2.62
N VAL A 113 -13.50 -1.29 1.54
CA VAL A 113 -13.99 -0.70 0.29
C VAL A 113 -15.15 -1.54 -0.21
N THR A 114 -16.25 -0.89 -0.57
CA THR A 114 -17.34 -1.55 -1.29
C THR A 114 -17.22 -1.19 -2.76
N ALA A 115 -17.18 -2.19 -3.64
CA ALA A 115 -17.07 -2.00 -5.08
C ALA A 115 -18.24 -2.64 -5.83
N GLY A 116 -18.64 -2.06 -6.96
CA GLY A 116 -19.78 -2.52 -7.75
C GLY A 116 -21.08 -1.76 -7.47
N ARG A 117 -22.22 -2.33 -7.89
CA ARG A 117 -23.56 -1.78 -7.66
C ARG A 117 -24.45 -2.86 -7.07
N PRO A 118 -25.44 -2.49 -6.22
CA PRO A 118 -26.41 -3.44 -5.73
C PRO A 118 -27.10 -4.21 -6.87
N PRO A 119 -27.32 -5.53 -6.74
CA PRO A 119 -26.99 -6.39 -5.60
C PRO A 119 -25.58 -7.03 -5.64
N ALA A 120 -24.77 -6.73 -6.65
CA ALA A 120 -23.46 -7.36 -6.87
C ALA A 120 -22.31 -6.54 -6.25
N GLU A 121 -22.46 -6.12 -5.00
CA GLU A 121 -21.42 -5.40 -4.28
C GLU A 121 -20.35 -6.38 -3.75
N GLU A 122 -19.08 -6.03 -3.93
CA GLU A 122 -17.93 -6.75 -3.40
C GLU A 122 -17.33 -6.02 -2.19
N ASP A 123 -17.10 -6.75 -1.10
CA ASP A 123 -16.39 -6.28 0.08
C ASP A 123 -14.89 -6.52 -0.04
N LEU A 124 -14.17 -5.42 -0.21
CA LEU A 124 -12.75 -5.36 -0.44
C LEU A 124 -12.01 -4.68 0.72
N VAL A 125 -10.69 -4.86 0.74
CA VAL A 125 -9.78 -4.20 1.66
C VAL A 125 -8.71 -3.48 0.87
N LEU A 126 -8.60 -2.18 1.13
CA LEU A 126 -7.56 -1.32 0.60
C LEU A 126 -6.48 -1.13 1.65
N LYS A 127 -5.24 -1.44 1.27
CA LYS A 127 -4.03 -1.18 2.04
C LYS A 127 -3.14 -0.21 1.26
N VAL A 128 -2.88 0.97 1.82
CA VAL A 128 -2.03 2.00 1.20
C VAL A 128 -0.74 2.13 1.99
N TYR A 129 0.39 2.02 1.31
CA TYR A 129 1.72 2.09 1.91
C TYR A 129 2.14 3.55 2.10
N ARG A 130 2.59 3.90 3.31
CA ARG A 130 3.10 5.25 3.66
C ARG A 130 4.58 5.42 3.37
N VAL A 131 5.29 4.31 3.21
CA VAL A 131 6.70 4.26 2.83
C VAL A 131 6.86 3.29 1.67
N LEU A 132 7.36 3.79 0.54
CA LEU A 132 7.68 2.99 -0.64
C LEU A 132 9.12 2.51 -0.55
N GLY A 133 9.31 1.24 -0.91
CA GLY A 133 10.60 0.55 -0.96
C GLY A 133 10.53 -0.59 -1.98
N ASP A 134 11.29 -1.66 -1.77
CA ASP A 134 11.25 -2.91 -2.52
C ASP A 134 9.94 -3.73 -2.31
N GLY A 135 8.84 -3.03 -2.03
CA GLY A 135 7.47 -3.51 -1.77
C GLY A 135 6.79 -4.29 -2.91
N ARG A 136 7.56 -4.77 -3.89
CA ARG A 136 7.16 -5.89 -4.75
C ARG A 136 6.96 -7.18 -3.94
N GLY A 137 7.50 -7.28 -2.73
CA GLY A 137 7.43 -8.47 -1.88
C GLY A 137 6.01 -9.00 -1.66
N GLU A 138 5.06 -8.14 -1.23
CA GLU A 138 3.71 -8.59 -0.87
C GLU A 138 2.84 -8.92 -2.10
N VAL A 139 2.86 -8.07 -3.13
CA VAL A 139 2.14 -8.32 -4.39
C VAL A 139 2.67 -9.57 -5.10
N ALA A 140 4.00 -9.69 -5.24
CA ALA A 140 4.60 -10.86 -5.87
C ALA A 140 4.37 -12.14 -5.07
N LEU A 141 4.29 -12.04 -3.74
CA LEU A 141 4.00 -13.19 -2.88
C LEU A 141 2.54 -13.63 -3.00
N LEU A 142 1.57 -12.71 -2.97
CA LEU A 142 0.16 -13.09 -3.18
C LEU A 142 -0.06 -13.68 -4.57
N GLY A 143 0.58 -13.14 -5.61
CA GLY A 143 0.52 -13.74 -6.95
C GLY A 143 1.14 -15.13 -7.05
N ARG A 144 2.18 -15.43 -6.24
CA ARG A 144 2.84 -16.76 -6.20
C ARG A 144 2.10 -17.78 -5.33
N LEU A 145 1.37 -17.32 -4.32
CA LEU A 145 0.65 -18.17 -3.37
C LEU A 145 -0.85 -18.29 -3.70
N GLY A 146 -1.37 -17.46 -4.61
CA GLY A 146 -2.69 -17.62 -5.20
C GLY A 146 -2.87 -19.04 -5.75
N GLY A 147 -3.85 -19.77 -5.20
CA GLY A 147 -4.13 -21.15 -5.58
C GLY A 147 -3.45 -22.24 -4.72
N ARG A 148 -2.64 -21.89 -3.70
CA ARG A 148 -2.03 -22.86 -2.78
C ARG A 148 -2.56 -22.73 -1.36
N ALA A 149 -3.59 -23.51 -1.03
CA ALA A 149 -4.01 -24.08 0.27
C ALA A 149 -3.76 -23.33 1.61
N ALA A 150 -3.54 -22.01 1.61
CA ALA A 150 -3.49 -21.17 2.80
C ALA A 150 -4.59 -20.12 2.69
N PRO A 151 -5.25 -19.72 3.79
CA PRO A 151 -6.27 -18.67 3.77
C PRO A 151 -5.62 -17.30 3.59
N LEU A 152 -5.12 -17.05 2.38
CA LEU A 152 -4.58 -15.76 1.96
C LEU A 152 -5.69 -15.00 1.23
N PRO A 153 -5.82 -13.68 1.49
CA PRO A 153 -6.76 -12.84 0.77
C PRO A 153 -6.36 -12.77 -0.71
N GLU A 154 -7.35 -12.83 -1.60
CA GLU A 154 -7.13 -12.76 -3.04
C GLU A 154 -6.88 -11.32 -3.47
N ALA A 155 -5.82 -11.08 -4.25
CA ALA A 155 -5.54 -9.76 -4.80
C ALA A 155 -6.50 -9.43 -5.95
N VAL A 156 -7.19 -8.29 -5.84
CA VAL A 156 -8.01 -7.73 -6.93
C VAL A 156 -7.15 -6.88 -7.86
N GLY A 157 -6.19 -6.15 -7.29
CA GLY A 157 -5.24 -5.35 -8.04
C GLY A 157 -4.38 -4.48 -7.14
N HIS A 158 -3.42 -3.77 -7.74
CA HIS A 158 -2.51 -2.88 -7.01
C HIS A 158 -2.18 -1.61 -7.78
N LEU A 159 -1.81 -0.56 -7.04
CA LEU A 159 -1.25 0.67 -7.57
C LEU A 159 0.27 0.63 -7.50
N GLU A 160 0.95 0.99 -8.57
CA GLU A 160 2.40 1.20 -8.62
C GLU A 160 2.72 2.68 -8.84
N TYR A 161 3.75 3.17 -8.17
CA TYR A 161 4.32 4.49 -8.44
C TYR A 161 5.67 4.37 -9.16
N VAL A 162 5.79 5.10 -10.26
CA VAL A 162 7.00 5.29 -11.05
C VAL A 162 7.41 6.76 -10.92
N ALA A 163 8.59 7.00 -10.36
CA ALA A 163 9.08 8.36 -10.13
C ALA A 163 9.42 9.10 -11.44
N PRO A 164 9.54 10.43 -11.39
CA PRO A 164 10.17 11.21 -12.46
C PRO A 164 11.49 10.58 -12.87
N GLY A 165 11.70 10.42 -14.19
CA GLY A 165 12.84 9.68 -14.74
C GLY A 165 12.63 8.17 -14.88
N GLY A 166 11.40 7.67 -14.69
CA GLY A 166 10.99 6.30 -15.06
C GLY A 166 11.44 5.21 -14.09
N ARG A 167 12.03 5.55 -12.95
CA ARG A 167 12.46 4.57 -11.94
C ARG A 167 11.26 4.10 -11.11
N PRO A 168 10.92 2.79 -11.11
CA PRO A 168 9.87 2.26 -10.23
C PRO A 168 10.25 2.47 -8.76
N ARG A 169 9.29 2.94 -7.95
CA ARG A 169 9.48 3.15 -6.51
C ARG A 169 8.75 2.15 -5.64
N GLY A 170 7.84 1.37 -6.22
CA GLY A 170 7.20 0.24 -5.55
C GLY A 170 5.68 0.28 -5.61
N CYS A 171 5.07 -0.64 -4.87
CA CYS A 171 3.62 -0.73 -4.68
C CYS A 171 3.16 0.40 -3.76
N LEU A 172 2.25 1.24 -4.27
CA LEU A 172 1.60 2.33 -3.54
C LEU A 172 0.40 1.83 -2.74
N ALA A 173 -0.40 0.93 -3.31
CA ALA A 173 -1.56 0.36 -2.64
C ALA A 173 -1.88 -1.03 -3.18
N LEU A 174 -2.51 -1.85 -2.34
CA LEU A 174 -3.00 -3.17 -2.68
C LEU A 174 -4.47 -3.27 -2.30
N LEU A 175 -5.28 -3.81 -3.21
CA LEU A 175 -6.68 -4.11 -2.99
C LEU A 175 -6.88 -5.62 -3.00
N THR A 176 -7.55 -6.14 -1.97
CA THR A 176 -7.79 -7.58 -1.80
C THR A 176 -9.25 -7.86 -1.48
N ARG A 177 -9.74 -9.05 -1.85
CA ARG A 177 -11.02 -9.56 -1.36
C ARG A 177 -10.91 -9.89 0.11
N THR A 178 -12.00 -9.63 0.83
CA THR A 178 -12.09 -10.01 2.24
C THR A 178 -12.22 -11.52 2.36
N ALA A 179 -11.39 -12.14 3.20
CA ALA A 179 -11.51 -13.56 3.52
C ALA A 179 -12.46 -13.73 4.73
N PRO A 180 -13.55 -14.51 4.60
CA PRO A 180 -14.47 -14.75 5.71
C PRO A 180 -13.73 -15.30 6.94
N GLY A 181 -14.01 -14.73 8.13
CA GLY A 181 -13.43 -15.20 9.40
C GLY A 181 -11.96 -14.83 9.66
N VAL A 182 -11.28 -14.12 8.75
CA VAL A 182 -9.89 -13.70 8.92
C VAL A 182 -9.80 -12.23 9.35
N PRO A 183 -9.39 -11.92 10.59
CA PRO A 183 -9.15 -10.53 10.99
C PRO A 183 -8.01 -9.93 10.15
N LEU A 184 -8.18 -8.71 9.64
CA LEU A 184 -7.47 -8.23 8.44
C LEU A 184 -5.96 -7.94 8.57
N ASP A 185 -5.38 -7.93 9.78
CA ASP A 185 -4.02 -7.41 9.99
C ASP A 185 -3.04 -8.37 10.71
N VAL A 186 -3.54 -9.41 11.40
CA VAL A 186 -2.69 -10.35 12.16
C VAL A 186 -2.41 -11.67 11.42
N PRO A 187 -3.38 -12.35 10.80
CA PRO A 187 -3.19 -13.62 10.11
C PRO A 187 -2.48 -13.49 8.76
N LEU A 188 -2.65 -12.39 8.01
CA LEU A 188 -1.81 -12.17 6.81
C LEU A 188 -0.34 -12.03 7.22
N ARG A 189 -0.08 -11.24 8.26
CA ARG A 189 1.26 -11.09 8.83
C ARG A 189 1.80 -12.39 9.42
N ALA A 190 0.96 -13.17 10.12
CA ALA A 190 1.32 -14.46 10.70
C ALA A 190 1.52 -15.55 9.63
N ALA A 191 0.73 -15.56 8.56
CA ALA A 191 0.88 -16.48 7.43
C ALA A 191 2.14 -16.16 6.63
N LEU A 192 2.44 -14.87 6.41
CA LEU A 192 3.71 -14.42 5.83
C LEU A 192 4.90 -14.80 6.71
N HIS A 193 4.80 -14.56 8.03
CA HIS A 193 5.84 -14.90 8.99
C HIS A 193 6.06 -16.41 9.11
N ALA A 194 4.99 -17.21 9.17
CA ALA A 194 5.05 -18.67 9.21
C ALA A 194 5.65 -19.23 7.91
N HIS A 195 5.33 -18.67 6.75
CA HIS A 195 5.94 -19.07 5.48
C HIS A 195 7.45 -18.80 5.41
N TRP A 196 7.91 -17.71 6.04
CA TRP A 196 9.34 -17.37 6.13
C TRP A 196 10.08 -18.07 7.27
N SER A 197 9.38 -18.46 8.33
CA SER A 197 9.96 -19.20 9.48
C SER A 197 9.96 -20.71 9.26
N ALA A 198 9.17 -21.22 8.31
CA ALA A 198 9.22 -22.61 7.90
C ALA A 198 10.52 -22.89 7.15
N ASP A 199 11.44 -23.57 7.84
CA ASP A 199 12.70 -24.12 7.36
C ASP A 199 12.49 -24.79 5.97
N PRO A 200 13.33 -24.53 4.95
CA PRO A 200 13.25 -25.21 3.65
C PRO A 200 13.13 -26.74 3.74
N ALA A 201 13.60 -27.34 4.84
CA ALA A 201 13.50 -28.78 5.10
C ALA A 201 12.06 -29.29 5.32
N ASP A 202 11.15 -28.47 5.86
CA ASP A 202 9.77 -28.89 6.16
C ASP A 202 8.86 -28.92 4.91
N ARG A 203 9.33 -28.33 3.80
CA ARG A 203 8.58 -28.30 2.51
C ARG A 203 8.64 -29.62 1.73
N ARG A 204 9.32 -30.65 2.26
CA ARG A 204 9.52 -31.96 1.59
C ARG A 204 8.81 -33.13 2.25
N ARG A 205 8.07 -32.94 3.35
CA ARG A 205 7.25 -34.03 3.90
C ARG A 205 5.91 -34.08 3.14
N PRO A 206 5.65 -35.10 2.31
CA PRO A 206 4.29 -35.34 1.84
C PRO A 206 3.39 -35.60 3.06
N ALA A 207 2.16 -35.09 3.00
CA ALA A 207 1.16 -35.36 4.01
C ALA A 207 1.03 -36.89 4.21
N PRO A 208 0.86 -37.38 5.45
CA PRO A 208 0.57 -38.78 5.67
C PRO A 208 -0.72 -39.11 4.92
N VAL A 209 -0.63 -40.10 4.04
CA VAL A 209 -1.82 -40.71 3.45
C VAL A 209 -2.41 -41.58 4.54
N ASP A 210 -3.55 -41.17 5.08
CA ASP A 210 -4.28 -41.99 6.05
C ASP A 210 -4.75 -43.29 5.39
N PRO A 211 -4.75 -44.42 6.13
CA PRO A 211 -5.07 -45.76 5.63
C PRO A 211 -6.55 -45.96 5.26
#